data_AF-A0A427ARV2-F1
#
_entry.id   AF-A0A427ARV2-F1
#
_cell.length_a   1.000
_cell.length_b   1.000
_cell.length_c   1.000
_cell.angle_alpha   90.00
_cell.angle_beta   90.00
_cell.angle_gamma   90.00
#
_symmetry.space_group_name_H-M   'P 1'
#
loop_
_entity.id
_entity.type
_entity.pdbx_description
1 polymer ?
#
loop_
_entity_poly.entity_id
_entity_poly.type
_entity_poly.pdbx_seq_one_letter_code
_entity_poly.pdbx_strand_id
1 'polypeptide(L)'
;MTNVVYEGWMVRYGRRKIGKSFIHMRYFVLETRLLAYYKKQPTDNMVQTLFFLMLDFVPLQSLVIDGNCRVEDRGLKTQQGHVSFLYFTFSYLPS
;
A
#
# COMPACT_ATOMS: atom_id res chain seq x y z
N MET A 1 3.71 14.94 -14.96
CA MET A 1 2.69 14.57 -13.96
C MET A 1 2.45 13.08 -14.06
N THR A 2 2.87 12.30 -13.07
CA THR A 2 2.37 10.93 -12.95
C THR A 2 0.91 11.07 -12.52
N ASN A 3 -0.02 10.71 -13.41
CA ASN A 3 -1.43 10.78 -13.06
C ASN A 3 -1.69 9.67 -12.03
N VAL A 4 -1.94 10.07 -10.78
CA VAL A 4 -2.48 9.17 -9.77
C VAL A 4 -3.80 8.63 -10.32
N VAL A 5 -3.88 7.30 -10.44
CA VAL A 5 -5.06 6.63 -10.99
C VAL A 5 -6.06 6.38 -9.85
N TYR A 6 -5.55 5.93 -8.70
CA TYR A 6 -6.34 5.70 -7.50
C TYR A 6 -5.53 6.00 -6.24
N GLU A 7 -6.20 6.48 -5.21
CA GLU A 7 -5.62 6.68 -3.89
C GLU A 7 -6.66 6.45 -2.79
N GLY A 8 -6.18 6.14 -1.58
CA GLY A 8 -7.06 6.00 -0.42
C GLY A 8 -6.45 5.20 0.72
N TRP A 9 -7.17 5.19 1.84
CA TRP A 9 -6.80 4.40 2.99
C TRP A 9 -7.11 2.93 2.79
N MET A 10 -6.10 2.07 2.92
CA MET A 10 -6.27 0.63 2.89
C MET A 10 -5.58 -0.02 4.09
N VAL A 11 -6.07 -1.20 4.46
CA VAL A 11 -5.46 -1.99 5.52
C VAL A 11 -4.40 -2.91 4.93
N ARG A 12 -3.16 -2.77 5.42
CA ARG A 12 -2.06 -3.69 5.16
C ARG A 12 -1.98 -4.72 6.27
N TYR A 13 -2.11 -5.98 5.88
CA TYR A 13 -1.91 -7.14 6.76
C TYR A 13 -0.65 -7.90 6.36
N GLY A 14 0.09 -8.40 7.35
CA GLY A 14 1.25 -9.24 7.07
C GLY A 14 1.73 -10.03 8.29
N ARG A 15 2.71 -10.90 8.05
CA ARG A 15 3.32 -11.77 9.07
C ARG A 15 4.71 -11.25 9.44
N ARG A 16 5.03 -11.20 10.73
CA ARG A 16 6.39 -10.89 11.21
C ARG A 16 7.22 -12.17 11.29
N LYS A 17 8.56 -12.04 11.27
CA LYS A 17 9.49 -13.19 11.35
C LYS A 17 9.37 -13.97 12.67
N ILE A 18 8.99 -13.33 13.77
CA ILE A 18 8.74 -13.95 15.08
C ILE A 18 7.34 -13.55 15.57
N GLY A 19 6.43 -14.52 15.66
CA GLY A 19 5.09 -14.35 16.22
C GLY A 19 4.18 -13.31 15.52
N LYS A 20 2.95 -13.19 16.04
CA LYS A 20 1.78 -12.34 15.69
C LYS A 20 1.80 -11.59 14.33
N SER A 21 0.69 -11.73 13.60
CA SER A 21 0.37 -10.89 12.44
C SER A 21 0.26 -9.41 12.82
N PHE A 22 0.54 -8.51 11.87
CA PHE A 22 0.26 -7.08 12.01
C PHE A 22 -0.88 -6.66 11.09
N ILE A 23 -1.66 -5.67 11.54
CA ILE A 23 -2.72 -5.00 10.79
C ILE A 23 -2.46 -3.51 10.92
N HIS A 24 -2.20 -2.83 9.81
CA HIS A 24 -1.85 -1.42 9.78
C HIS A 24 -2.66 -0.69 8.71
N MET A 25 -3.35 0.39 9.07
CA MET A 25 -3.96 1.28 8.10
C MET A 25 -2.89 2.17 7.46
N ARG A 26 -2.84 2.25 6.14
CA ARG A 26 -1.88 3.05 5.38
C ARG A 26 -2.58 3.74 4.22
N TYR A 27 -2.05 4.88 3.80
CA TYR A 27 -2.55 5.59 2.63
C TYR A 27 -1.83 5.05 1.40
N PHE A 28 -2.57 4.45 0.48
CA PHE A 28 -2.03 3.86 -0.75
C PHE A 28 -2.23 4.83 -1.90
N VAL A 29 -1.22 4.91 -2.77
CA VAL A 29 -1.26 5.65 -4.03
C VAL A 29 -0.89 4.68 -5.14
N LEU A 30 -1.80 4.54 -6.09
CA LEU A 30 -1.63 3.74 -7.29
C LEU A 30 -1.48 4.67 -8.49
N GLU A 31 -0.28 4.65 -9.06
CA GLU A 31 0.03 5.24 -10.34
C GLU A 31 0.11 4.15 -11.41
N THR A 32 0.22 4.55 -12.68
CA THR A 32 0.25 3.63 -13.83
C THR A 32 1.32 2.54 -13.73
N ARG A 33 2.46 2.82 -13.07
CA ARG A 33 3.60 1.89 -12.97
C ARG A 33 4.11 1.70 -11.54
N LEU A 34 3.40 2.23 -10.54
CA LEU A 34 3.89 2.28 -9.17
C LEU A 34 2.72 2.14 -8.19
N LEU A 35 2.86 1.22 -7.25
CA LEU A 35 2.05 1.17 -6.04
C LEU A 35 2.94 1.56 -4.85
N ALA A 36 2.58 2.63 -4.15
CA ALA A 36 3.29 3.08 -2.95
C ALA A 36 2.33 3.21 -1.77
N TYR A 37 2.83 3.11 -0.55
CA TYR A 37 2.03 3.41 0.64
C TYR A 37 2.78 4.23 1.69
N TYR A 38 2.01 5.05 2.39
CA TYR A 38 2.46 6.08 3.33
C TYR A 38 1.80 5.91 4.70
N LYS A 39 2.44 6.44 5.73
CA LYS A 39 1.88 6.46 7.09
C LYS A 39 0.73 7.46 7.21
N LYS A 40 0.81 8.56 6.46
CA LYS A 40 -0.18 9.65 6.38
C LYS A 40 -0.50 9.93 4.92
N GLN A 41 -1.68 10.50 4.67
CA GLN A 41 -2.00 11.02 3.35
C GLN A 41 -1.02 12.15 2.98
N PRO A 42 -0.33 12.06 1.84
CA PRO A 42 0.44 13.19 1.33
C PRO A 42 -0.52 14.30 0.92
N THR A 43 -0.34 15.52 1.43
CA THR A 43 -1.16 16.68 1.04
C THR A 43 -0.71 17.23 -0.32
N ASP A 44 -1.68 17.67 -1.14
CA ASP A 44 -1.50 18.09 -2.55
C ASP A 44 -0.33 19.04 -2.82
N ASN A 45 0.03 19.88 -1.86
CA ASN A 45 1.10 20.88 -2.01
C ASN A 45 2.52 20.34 -1.74
N MET A 46 2.68 19.07 -1.36
CA MET A 46 3.98 18.48 -0.99
C MET A 46 4.58 17.57 -2.06
N VAL A 47 4.01 17.57 -3.28
CA VAL A 47 4.25 16.50 -4.26
C VAL A 47 5.62 16.56 -4.97
N GLN A 48 6.38 17.65 -4.92
CA GLN A 48 7.71 17.66 -5.57
C GLN A 48 8.74 18.38 -4.69
N THR A 49 9.85 17.70 -4.39
CA THR A 49 11.09 18.20 -3.74
C THR A 49 11.18 18.07 -2.21
N LEU A 50 10.15 18.41 -1.42
CA LEU A 50 10.19 18.24 0.06
C LEU A 50 9.84 16.82 0.55
N PHE A 51 9.25 16.00 -0.33
CA PHE A 51 8.78 14.65 -0.06
C PHE A 51 9.86 13.69 0.46
N PHE A 52 11.10 13.86 0.00
CA PHE A 52 12.23 13.00 0.39
C PHE A 52 12.80 13.32 1.78
N LEU A 53 12.53 14.51 2.33
CA LEU A 53 13.18 14.98 3.56
C LEU A 53 12.33 14.82 4.82
N MET A 54 11.02 14.65 4.69
CA MET A 54 10.15 14.36 5.83
C MET A 54 9.82 12.86 5.89
N LEU A 55 10.31 12.18 6.94
CA LEU A 55 10.20 10.73 7.13
C LEU A 55 8.76 10.17 7.04
N ASP A 56 7.74 10.97 7.37
CA ASP A 56 6.33 10.55 7.30
C ASP A 56 5.77 10.57 5.86
N PHE A 57 6.41 11.31 4.94
CA PHE A 57 6.01 11.45 3.54
C PHE A 57 6.88 10.60 2.60
N VAL A 58 7.97 10.00 3.08
CA VAL A 58 8.70 8.97 2.33
C VAL A 58 7.84 7.71 2.25
N PRO A 59 7.68 7.09 1.05
CA PRO A 59 6.92 5.84 0.94
C PRO A 59 7.59 4.77 1.79
N LEU A 60 6.82 4.14 2.66
CA LEU A 60 7.31 3.05 3.50
C LEU A 60 7.70 1.83 2.67
N GLN A 61 7.06 1.66 1.52
CA GLN A 61 7.43 0.70 0.49
C GLN A 61 6.82 1.17 -0.84
N SER A 62 7.55 0.91 -1.92
CA SER A 62 7.07 1.03 -3.29
C SER A 62 7.21 -0.31 -4.01
N LEU A 63 6.27 -0.59 -4.91
CA LEU A 63 6.26 -1.75 -5.79
C LEU A 63 6.10 -1.26 -7.23
N VAL A 64 7.04 -1.60 -8.09
CA VAL A 64 6.96 -1.30 -9.52
C VAL A 64 6.00 -2.29 -10.17
N ILE A 65 5.06 -1.77 -10.96
CA ILE A 65 4.11 -2.56 -11.74
C ILE A 65 4.66 -2.65 -13.16
N ASP A 66 5.48 -3.67 -13.40
CA ASP A 66 6.19 -3.94 -14.66
C ASP A 66 5.64 -5.15 -15.43
N GLY A 67 4.50 -5.69 -14.99
CA GLY A 67 3.91 -6.93 -15.54
C GLY A 67 4.24 -8.20 -14.76
N ASN A 68 5.23 -8.16 -13.84
CA ASN A 68 5.58 -9.28 -12.97
C ASN A 68 4.83 -9.27 -11.61
N CYS A 69 3.84 -8.37 -11.47
CA CYS A 69 3.01 -8.29 -10.28
C CYS A 69 1.74 -9.11 -10.46
N ARG A 70 1.49 -10.04 -9.55
CA ARG A 70 0.20 -10.73 -9.45
C ARG A 70 -0.65 -10.11 -8.35
N VAL A 71 -1.91 -9.82 -8.66
CA VAL A 71 -2.93 -9.37 -7.71
C VAL A 71 -3.94 -10.49 -7.55
N GLU A 72 -4.14 -10.93 -6.32
CA GLU A 72 -5.16 -11.94 -6.00
C GLU A 72 -6.14 -11.39 -4.98
N ASP A 73 -7.42 -11.55 -5.27
CA ASP A 73 -8.48 -11.39 -4.28
C ASP A 73 -8.45 -12.58 -3.32
N ARG A 74 -8.19 -12.30 -2.04
CA ARG A 74 -8.21 -13.30 -0.96
C ARG A 74 -9.52 -13.30 -0.19
N GLY A 75 -10.52 -12.58 -0.68
CA GLY A 75 -11.84 -12.44 -0.09
C GLY A 75 -11.85 -11.54 1.13
N LEU A 76 -13.02 -11.56 1.78
CA LEU A 76 -13.34 -10.77 2.94
C LEU A 76 -13.02 -11.58 4.21
N LYS A 77 -12.17 -11.08 5.10
CA LYS A 77 -12.09 -11.65 6.46
C LYS A 77 -12.83 -10.77 7.44
N THR A 78 -13.76 -11.39 8.17
CA THR A 78 -14.42 -10.83 9.35
C THR A 78 -13.63 -11.23 10.59
N GLN A 79 -13.22 -10.25 11.39
CA GLN A 79 -12.73 -10.50 12.74
C GLN A 79 -13.83 -10.16 13.74
N GLN A 80 -14.21 -11.12 14.58
CA GLN A 80 -15.13 -10.93 15.70
C GLN A 80 -16.46 -10.24 15.34
N GLY A 81 -17.01 -10.52 14.15
CA GLY A 81 -18.32 -9.99 13.74
C GLY A 81 -18.33 -8.52 13.28
N HIS A 82 -17.19 -7.82 13.25
CA HIS A 82 -17.09 -6.46 12.70
C HIS A 82 -16.04 -6.32 11.59
N VAL A 83 -16.39 -5.45 10.65
CA VAL A 83 -15.68 -4.94 9.45
C VAL A 83 -14.75 -5.94 8.74
N SER A 84 -15.37 -6.61 7.79
CA SER A 84 -14.93 -6.99 6.45
C SER A 84 -13.77 -6.17 5.83
N PHE A 85 -12.53 -6.68 5.92
CA PHE A 85 -11.42 -6.16 5.10
C PHE A 85 -11.26 -7.00 3.84
N LEU A 86 -11.22 -6.35 2.66
CA LEU A 86 -10.90 -7.01 1.40
C LEU A 86 -9.38 -7.15 1.30
N TYR A 87 -8.90 -8.38 1.20
CA TYR A 87 -7.47 -8.68 1.19
C TYR A 87 -6.98 -8.87 -0.24
N PHE A 88 -6.06 -8.02 -0.67
CA PHE A 88 -5.29 -8.24 -1.89
C PHE A 88 -3.88 -8.68 -1.55
N THR A 89 -3.39 -9.73 -2.21
CA THR A 89 -1.98 -10.10 -2.17
C THR A 89 -1.30 -9.55 -3.42
N PHE A 90 -0.27 -8.74 -3.22
CA PHE A 90 0.66 -8.31 -4.26
C PHE A 90 1.94 -9.12 -4.11
N SER A 91 2.25 -9.94 -5.12
CA SER A 91 3.49 -10.72 -5.17
C SER A 91 4.26 -10.38 -6.43
N TYR A 92 5.55 -10.07 -6.25
CA TYR A 92 6.50 -10.02 -7.36
C TYR A 92 6.83 -11.46 -7.77
N LEU A 93 6.69 -11.78 -9.04
CA LEU A 93 7.11 -13.04 -9.63
C LEU A 93 8.55 -12.87 -10.14
N PRO A 94 9.57 -13.43 -9.48
CA PRO A 94 10.89 -13.52 -10.08
C PRO A 94 10.82 -14.48 -11.27
N SER A 95 11.26 -14.02 -12.44
CA SER A 95 11.44 -14.81 -13.67
C SER A 95 12.43 -15.95 -13.48
#